data_AF-A0A3C0GE58-F1
#
_entry.id   AF-A0A3C0GE58-F1
#
_cell.length_a   1.000
_cell.length_b   1.000
_cell.length_c   1.000
_cell.angle_alpha   90.00
_cell.angle_beta   90.00
_cell.angle_gamma   90.00
#
_symmetry.space_group_name_H-M   'P 1'
#
loop_
_entity.id
_entity.type
_entity.pdbx_description
1 polymer ?
#
loop_
_entity_poly.entity_id
_entity_poly.type
_entity_poly.pdbx_seq_one_letter_code
_entity_poly.pdbx_strand_id
1 'polypeptide(L)' 'MKYVEHLVKSMEYLAEDPRTIFIGQSVAYSGNSIFNTLKTIPNDRKIETPVFEESQMGLSIGLAMEGYVPV' A
#
# COMPACT_ATOMS: atom_id res chain seq x y z
N MET A 1 -2.13 19.29 -6.21
CA MET A 1 -2.10 18.90 -7.64
C MET A 1 -3.15 17.83 -7.80
N LYS A 2 -4.14 18.03 -8.69
CA LYS A 2 -5.33 17.17 -8.81
C LYS A 2 -5.00 15.67 -8.88
N TYR A 3 -3.91 15.29 -9.55
CA TYR A 3 -3.52 13.88 -9.69
C TYR A 3 -3.27 13.18 -8.34
N VAL A 4 -2.44 13.74 -7.47
CA VAL A 4 -2.13 13.16 -6.15
C VAL A 4 -3.37 13.10 -5.28
N GLU A 5 -4.25 14.11 -5.36
CA GLU A 5 -5.52 14.12 -4.64
C GLU A 5 -6.44 12.96 -5.08
N HIS A 6 -6.49 12.65 -6.37
CA HIS A 6 -7.22 11.50 -6.87
C HIS A 6 -6.57 10.17 -6.47
N LEU A 7 -5.23 10.08 -6.44
CA LEU A 7 -4.55 8.89 -5.94
C LEU A 7 -4.88 8.64 -4.46
N VAL A 8 -4.86 9.67 -3.62
CA VAL A 8 -5.26 9.56 -2.20
C VAL A 8 -6.68 9.03 -2.08
N LYS A 9 -7.63 9.59 -2.85
CA LYS A 9 -9.02 9.11 -2.87
C LYS A 9 -9.14 7.65 -3.33
N SER A 10 -8.33 7.23 -4.31
CA SER A 10 -8.31 5.83 -4.74
C SER A 10 -7.76 4.90 -3.65
N MET A 11 -6.72 5.30 -2.92
CA MET A 11 -6.20 4.52 -1.81
C MET A 11 -7.23 4.42 -0.67
N GLU A 12 -7.92 5.52 -0.36
CA GLU A 12 -9.02 5.54 0.64
C GLU A 12 -10.16 4.61 0.23
N TYR A 13 -10.59 4.67 -1.03
CA TYR A 13 -11.60 3.75 -1.57
C TYR A 13 -11.17 2.28 -1.49
N LEU A 14 -9.93 1.96 -1.88
CA LEU A 14 -9.41 0.59 -1.76
C LEU A 14 -9.35 0.14 -0.29
N ALA A 15 -9.05 1.06 0.63
CA ALA A 15 -8.97 0.76 2.05
C ALA A 15 -10.33 0.48 2.71
N GLU A 16 -11.46 0.81 2.05
CA GLU A 16 -12.81 0.44 2.50
C GLU A 16 -13.01 -1.08 2.57
N ASP A 17 -12.34 -1.84 1.69
CA ASP A 17 -12.31 -3.30 1.79
C ASP A 17 -11.33 -3.72 2.90
N PRO A 18 -11.79 -4.36 3.99
CA PRO A 18 -10.92 -4.76 5.11
C PRO A 18 -9.84 -5.77 4.71
N ARG A 19 -9.88 -6.35 3.51
CA ARG A 19 -8.84 -7.24 2.99
C ARG A 19 -7.67 -6.48 2.36
N THR A 20 -7.81 -5.19 2.07
CA THR A 20 -6.76 -4.40 1.43
C THR A 20 -5.56 -4.17 2.34
N ILE A 21 -4.36 -4.46 1.84
CA ILE A 21 -3.08 -4.18 2.52
C ILE A 21 -2.18 -3.44 1.54
N PHE A 22 -1.61 -2.31 1.96
CA PHE A 22 -0.66 -1.54 1.16
C PHE A 22 0.76 -1.99 1.45
N ILE A 23 1.42 -2.64 0.49
CA ILE A 23 2.72 -3.29 0.68
C ILE A 23 3.76 -2.68 -0.26
N GLY A 24 4.95 -2.40 0.26
CA GLY A 24 6.05 -1.91 -0.56
C GLY A 24 7.02 -1.02 0.20
N GLN A 25 7.75 -0.20 -0.53
CA GLN A 25 8.72 0.73 0.01
C GLN A 25 8.12 2.13 0.16
N SER A 26 8.51 2.85 1.20
CA SER A 26 8.01 4.18 1.55
C SER A 26 6.48 4.22 1.72
N VAL A 27 5.87 3.12 2.18
CA VAL A 27 4.42 3.06 2.43
C VAL A 27 4.10 3.53 3.85
N ALA A 28 4.90 3.11 4.84
CA ALA A 28 4.73 3.46 6.25
C ALA A 28 5.64 4.63 6.67
N TYR A 29 6.77 4.82 6.00
CA TYR A 29 7.74 5.87 6.32
C TYR A 29 7.95 6.85 5.16
N SER A 30 8.15 8.13 5.49
CA SER A 30 8.43 9.16 4.49
C SER A 30 9.78 8.89 3.83
N GLY A 31 9.85 9.04 2.50
CA GLY A 31 11.09 8.83 1.74
C GLY A 31 10.90 9.01 0.24
N ASN A 32 9.69 8.78 -0.26
CA ASN A 32 9.31 9.02 -1.66
C ASN A 32 7.87 9.56 -1.77
N SER A 33 7.52 10.03 -2.96
CA SER A 33 6.22 10.55 -3.35
C SER A 33 5.04 9.62 -3.02
N ILE A 34 5.23 8.29 -3.03
CA ILE A 34 4.19 7.30 -2.72
C ILE A 34 3.71 7.38 -1.26
N PHE A 35 4.56 7.79 -0.33
CA PHE A 35 4.16 8.00 1.07
C PHE A 35 3.00 9.00 1.18
N ASN A 36 3.02 10.03 0.34
CA ASN A 36 1.99 11.08 0.35
C ASN A 36 0.63 10.59 -0.15
N THR A 37 0.58 9.53 -0.97
CA THR A 37 -0.69 8.95 -1.44
C THR A 37 -1.33 8.05 -0.39
N LEU A 38 -0.55 7.58 0.59
CA LEU A 38 -0.99 6.68 1.67
C LEU A 38 -1.08 7.36 3.04
N LYS A 39 -0.81 8.66 3.15
CA LYS A 39 -0.75 9.39 4.43
C LYS A 39 -2.03 9.33 5.26
N THR A 40 -3.19 9.15 4.61
CA THR A 40 -4.51 9.06 5.27
C THR A 40 -4.88 7.63 5.65
N ILE A 41 -4.09 6.64 5.18
CA ILE A 41 -4.31 5.23 5.48
C ILE A 41 -3.68 4.89 6.84
N PRO A 42 -4.38 4.17 7.74
CA PRO A 42 -3.85 3.68 9.01
C PRO A 42 -2.58 2.80 8.85
N ASN A 43 -1.66 2.85 9.81
CA ASN A 43 -0.38 2.14 9.72
C ASN A 43 -0.49 0.61 9.85
N ASP A 44 -1.50 0.12 10.54
CA ASP A 44 -1.83 -1.32 10.63
C ASP A 44 -2.32 -1.91 9.30
N ARG A 45 -2.60 -1.05 8.31
CA ARG A 45 -2.97 -1.43 6.93
C ARG A 45 -1.78 -1.43 5.97
N LYS A 46 -0.57 -1.18 6.48
CA LYS A 46 0.63 -0.99 5.66
C LYS A 46 1.74 -1.95 6.06
N ILE A 47 2.42 -2.53 5.06
CA ILE A 47 3.58 -3.38 5.26
C ILE A 47 4.76 -2.75 4.53
N GLU A 48 5.68 -2.17 5.31
CA GLU A 48 6.95 -1.67 4.79
C GLU A 48 7.88 -2.84 4.45
N THR A 49 8.47 -2.80 3.27
CA THR A 49 9.40 -3.84 2.77
C THR A 49 10.73 -3.23 2.33
N PRO A 50 11.84 -3.98 2.37
CA PRO A 50 13.10 -3.54 1.80
C PRO A 50 13.02 -3.41 0.27
N VAL A 51 14.04 -2.79 -0.32
CA VAL A 51 14.24 -2.71 -1.79
C VAL A 51 14.61 -4.09 -2.32
N PHE A 52 13.60 -4.93 -2.53
CA PHE A 52 13.75 -6.26 -3.10
C PHE A 52 12.44 -6.73 -3.74
N GLU A 53 12.25 -6.36 -5.00
CA GLU A 53 10.99 -6.42 -5.73
C GLU A 53 10.48 -7.85 -5.89
N GLU A 54 11.36 -8.82 -6.11
CA GLU A 54 10.98 -10.24 -6.21
C GLU A 54 10.36 -10.77 -4.91
N SER A 55 10.92 -10.35 -3.76
CA SER A 55 10.36 -10.71 -2.45
C SER A 55 9.04 -10.00 -2.19
N GLN A 56 8.91 -8.73 -2.58
CA GLN A 56 7.65 -7.99 -2.49
C GLN A 56 6.55 -8.66 -3.32
N MET A 57 6.88 -9.08 -4.55
CA MET A 57 5.96 -9.81 -5.42
C MET A 57 5.56 -11.16 -4.82
N GLY A 58 6.52 -11.93 -4.28
CA GLY A 58 6.24 -13.19 -3.60
C GLY A 58 5.34 -13.03 -2.37
N LEU A 59 5.57 -11.99 -1.56
CA LEU A 59 4.71 -11.63 -0.44
C LEU A 59 3.30 -11.29 -0.89
N SER A 60 3.16 -10.47 -1.94
CA SER A 60 1.85 -10.13 -2.53
C SER A 60 1.11 -11.37 -3.02
N ILE A 61 1.80 -12.33 -3.66
CA ILE A 61 1.18 -13.60 -4.06
C ILE A 61 0.67 -14.37 -2.83
N GLY A 62 1.49 -14.50 -1.78
CA GLY A 62 1.09 -15.18 -0.55
C GLY A 62 -0.11 -14.52 0.13
N LEU A 63 -0.12 -13.18 0.23
CA LEU A 63 -1.24 -12.40 0.76
C LEU A 63 -2.52 -12.63 -0.05
N ALA A 64 -2.42 -12.60 -1.38
CA ALA A 64 -3.57 -12.85 -2.25
C ALA A 64 -4.11 -14.29 -2.10
N MET A 65 -3.23 -15.29 -1.94
CA MET A 65 -3.62 -16.67 -1.68
C MET A 65 -4.34 -16.85 -0.33
N GLU A 66 -3.94 -16.08 0.68
CA GLU A 66 -4.59 -16.05 2.01
C GLU A 66 -5.94 -15.29 1.99
N GLY A 67 -6.24 -14.58 0.90
CA GLY A 67 -7.50 -13.86 0.71
C GLY A 67 -7.44 -12.36 0.98
N TYR A 68 -6.25 -11.80 1.15
CA TYR A 68 -6.04 -10.35 1.18
C TYR A 68 -6.03 -9.75 -0.23
N VAL A 69 -6.14 -8.43 -0.30
CA VAL A 69 -6.00 -7.63 -1.53
C VAL A 69 -4.73 -6.77 -1.39
N PRO A 70 -3.55 -7.30 -1.75
CA PRO A 70 -2.32 -6.53 -1.68
C PRO A 70 -2.29 -5.46 -2.76
N VAL A 71 -1.91 -4.23 -2.39
CA VAL A 71 -1.79 -3.05 -3.24
C VAL A 71 -0.41 -2.46 -3.11
#